data_AF-A0A835AX39-F1
#
_entry.id   AF-A0A835AX39-F1
#
_cell.length_a   1.000
_cell.length_b   1.000
_cell.length_c   1.000
_cell.angle_alpha   90.00
_cell.angle_beta   90.00
_cell.angle_gamma   90.00
#
_symmetry.space_group_name_H-M   'P 1'
#
loop_
_entity.id
_entity.type
_entity.pdbx_description
1 polymer ?
#
loop_
_entity_poly.entity_id
_entity_poly.type
_entity_poly.pdbx_seq_one_letter_code
_entity_poly.pdbx_strand_id
1 'polypeptide(L)'
;MTTPNRDSSMQQLVPIAPPGKASGSDTGKELVVVDPAGKGSGGVKLREDEEDLEVKLRRIMENVPVRVSNTSGSSAGSGSGDFHQYRQMRRREQDRLARMDADYQKRKEIAEFELRREERLKAAEERTAKKRLKRQKKKQQKKAKQTKTSNGGEEPNRVETSDDEEGSDGDDKSKQ
;
A
#
# COMPACT_ATOMS: atom_id res chain seq x y z
N MET A 1 -14.82 -70.89 -4.15
CA MET A 1 -14.87 -69.75 -5.09
C MET A 1 -15.86 -68.75 -4.51
N THR A 2 -15.35 -67.77 -3.76
CA THR A 2 -16.15 -66.86 -2.92
C THR A 2 -16.37 -65.55 -3.68
N THR A 3 -17.62 -65.10 -3.79
CA THR A 3 -17.98 -63.82 -4.42
C THR A 3 -17.74 -62.66 -3.44
N PRO A 4 -17.16 -61.52 -3.87
CA PRO A 4 -17.10 -60.34 -3.02
C PRO A 4 -18.41 -59.53 -3.12
N ASN A 5 -18.99 -59.29 -1.95
CA ASN A 5 -20.11 -58.38 -1.70
C ASN A 5 -19.69 -56.93 -2.02
N ARG A 6 -20.41 -56.27 -2.93
CA ARG A 6 -20.19 -54.86 -3.31
C ARG A 6 -21.10 -53.99 -2.47
N ASP A 7 -20.69 -53.70 -1.24
CA ASP A 7 -21.37 -52.70 -0.42
C ASP A 7 -21.07 -51.30 -0.98
N SER A 8 -22.09 -50.78 -1.64
CA SER A 8 -22.16 -49.43 -2.16
C SER A 8 -22.36 -48.45 -1.00
N SER A 9 -21.27 -48.02 -0.36
CA SER A 9 -21.25 -46.82 0.48
C SER A 9 -21.37 -45.57 -0.41
N MET A 10 -22.55 -45.40 -1.01
CA MET A 10 -22.96 -44.11 -1.55
C MET A 10 -23.30 -43.22 -0.36
N GLN A 11 -22.28 -42.57 0.19
CA GLN A 11 -22.48 -41.36 0.97
C GLN A 11 -23.08 -40.32 0.01
N GLN A 12 -24.39 -40.17 0.08
CA GLN A 12 -25.08 -39.10 -0.63
C GLN A 12 -24.65 -37.78 -0.01
N LEU A 13 -23.88 -37.00 -0.77
CA LEU A 13 -23.64 -35.59 -0.46
C LEU A 13 -24.98 -34.86 -0.56
N VAL A 14 -25.56 -34.53 0.59
CA VAL A 14 -26.65 -33.56 0.67
C VAL A 14 -26.03 -32.16 0.53
N PRO A 15 -26.48 -31.32 -0.42
CA PRO A 15 -26.01 -29.94 -0.50
C PRO A 15 -26.56 -29.15 0.71
N ILE A 16 -25.68 -28.78 1.63
CA ILE A 16 -25.99 -27.79 2.67
C ILE A 16 -26.11 -26.44 1.98
N ALA A 17 -27.33 -25.92 1.89
CA ALA A 17 -27.59 -24.55 1.46
C ALA A 17 -26.87 -23.56 2.40
N PRO A 18 -26.25 -22.49 1.89
CA PRO A 18 -25.69 -21.46 2.76
C PRO A 18 -26.83 -20.81 3.57
N PRO A 19 -26.64 -20.53 4.87
CA PRO A 19 -27.67 -19.86 5.65
C PRO A 19 -27.99 -18.50 5.01
N GLY A 20 -29.29 -18.29 4.81
CA GLY A 20 -29.84 -17.06 4.24
C GLY A 20 -29.37 -15.83 5.02
N LYS A 21 -29.05 -14.77 4.28
CA LYS A 21 -28.79 -13.45 4.85
C LYS A 21 -30.03 -13.00 5.62
N ALA A 22 -29.93 -12.97 6.94
CA ALA A 22 -30.93 -12.32 7.77
C ALA A 22 -30.96 -10.82 7.42
N SER A 23 -32.08 -10.41 6.86
CA SER A 23 -32.52 -9.04 6.68
C SER A 23 -32.58 -8.30 8.01
N GLY A 24 -32.30 -7.00 7.95
CA GLY A 24 -32.03 -6.17 9.10
C GLY A 24 -33.13 -6.12 10.16
N SER A 25 -32.67 -5.93 11.39
CA SER A 25 -33.35 -5.05 12.34
C SER A 25 -32.44 -3.85 12.54
N ASP A 26 -32.66 -2.87 11.66
CA ASP A 26 -32.29 -1.49 11.84
C ASP A 26 -32.87 -1.03 13.18
N THR A 27 -32.04 -1.05 14.22
CA THR A 27 -32.27 -0.24 15.42
C THR A 27 -31.22 0.85 15.40
N GLY A 28 -31.31 1.67 14.35
CA GLY A 28 -30.85 3.04 14.38
C GLY A 28 -31.38 3.69 15.65
N LYS A 29 -30.54 3.75 16.67
CA LYS A 29 -30.56 4.86 17.61
C LYS A 29 -30.08 6.06 16.81
N GLU A 30 -30.97 6.56 15.96
CA GLU A 30 -30.89 7.88 15.38
C GLU A 30 -30.96 8.84 16.56
N LEU A 31 -29.79 9.25 17.04
CA LEU A 31 -29.68 10.38 17.94
C LEU A 31 -30.03 11.61 17.11
N VAL A 32 -31.32 11.91 17.02
CA VAL A 32 -31.82 13.16 16.45
C VAL A 32 -31.30 14.26 17.37
N VAL A 33 -30.19 14.88 16.99
CA VAL A 33 -29.76 16.17 17.54
C VAL A 33 -30.75 17.19 16.97
N VAL A 34 -31.85 17.38 17.70
CA VAL A 34 -32.70 18.55 17.50
C VAL A 34 -31.89 19.74 17.97
N ASP A 35 -31.40 20.53 17.01
CA ASP A 35 -30.98 21.89 17.26
C ASP A 35 -32.22 22.76 17.48
N PRO A 36 -32.28 23.51 18.61
CA PRO A 36 -32.92 24.81 18.57
C PRO A 36 -31.87 25.88 18.90
N ALA A 37 -31.41 26.51 17.83
CA ALA A 37 -30.81 27.82 17.80
C ALA A 37 -29.37 27.97 18.34
N GLY A 38 -28.47 28.34 17.42
CA GLY A 38 -27.45 29.34 17.73
C GLY A 38 -26.01 28.95 17.45
N LYS A 39 -25.58 29.17 16.19
CA LYS A 39 -24.39 29.99 15.86
C LYS A 39 -23.04 29.49 16.42
N GLY A 40 -22.21 28.88 15.56
CA GLY A 40 -20.77 28.79 15.85
C GLY A 40 -20.01 27.82 14.96
N SER A 41 -19.31 28.37 13.97
CA SER A 41 -18.26 27.71 13.17
C SER A 41 -17.25 26.93 14.02
N GLY A 42 -16.91 25.69 13.64
CA GLY A 42 -15.80 25.01 14.32
C GLY A 42 -15.44 23.60 13.89
N GLY A 43 -15.81 23.14 12.69
CA GLY A 43 -15.44 21.80 12.21
C GLY A 43 -14.00 21.71 11.71
N VAL A 44 -12.97 21.91 12.55
CA VAL A 44 -11.56 21.58 12.21
C VAL A 44 -10.65 21.23 13.42
N LYS A 45 -11.07 21.36 14.69
CA LYS A 45 -10.11 21.24 15.83
C LYS A 45 -9.78 19.82 16.33
N LEU A 46 -10.44 18.78 15.83
CA LEU A 46 -10.28 17.43 16.40
C LEU A 46 -8.92 16.77 16.14
N ARG A 47 -8.20 17.13 15.06
CA ARG A 47 -6.92 16.49 14.71
C ARG A 47 -5.73 16.99 15.54
N GLU A 48 -5.67 18.30 15.79
CA GLU A 48 -4.58 18.90 16.59
C GLU A 48 -4.69 18.45 18.05
N ASP A 49 -5.91 18.40 18.59
CA ASP A 49 -6.18 17.89 19.94
C ASP A 49 -5.89 16.38 20.07
N GLU A 50 -6.06 15.58 19.01
CA GLU A 50 -5.73 14.15 18.97
C GLU A 50 -4.22 13.90 18.97
N GLU A 51 -3.46 14.65 18.18
CA GLU A 51 -1.98 14.61 18.17
C GLU A 51 -1.39 15.02 19.53
N ASP A 52 -1.94 16.05 20.18
CA ASP A 52 -1.55 16.47 21.52
C ASP A 52 -1.85 15.42 22.59
N LEU A 53 -2.97 14.69 22.46
CA LEU A 53 -3.31 13.57 23.33
C LEU A 53 -2.35 12.40 23.13
N GLU A 54 -2.00 12.06 21.89
CA GLU A 54 -1.01 11.01 21.61
C GLU A 54 0.37 11.37 22.17
N VAL A 55 0.82 12.60 22.00
CA VAL A 55 2.12 13.07 22.54
C VAL A 55 2.11 13.04 24.06
N LYS A 56 1.01 13.48 24.69
CA LYS A 56 0.86 13.41 26.16
C LYS A 56 0.80 11.97 26.64
N LEU A 57 0.10 11.08 25.95
CA LEU A 57 0.02 9.66 26.28
C LEU A 57 1.39 8.98 26.14
N ARG A 58 2.16 9.25 25.09
CA ARG A 58 3.55 8.78 24.95
C ARG A 58 4.42 9.27 26.10
N ARG A 59 4.38 10.57 26.40
CA ARG A 59 5.11 11.16 27.52
C ARG A 59 4.73 10.52 28.86
N ILE A 60 3.46 10.21 29.07
CA ILE A 60 3.00 9.53 30.29
C ILE A 60 3.51 8.09 30.33
N MET A 61 3.37 7.33 29.24
CA MET A 61 3.83 5.95 29.16
C MET A 61 5.34 5.81 29.34
N GLU A 62 6.12 6.80 28.87
CA GLU A 62 7.58 6.79 28.94
C GLU A 62 8.11 7.31 30.28
N ASN A 63 7.52 8.38 30.84
CA ASN A 63 8.09 9.08 31.99
C ASN A 63 7.38 8.79 33.31
N VAL A 64 6.17 8.24 33.30
CA VAL A 64 5.46 7.88 34.53
C VAL A 64 5.75 6.42 34.86
N PRO A 65 6.36 6.12 36.03
CA PRO A 65 6.61 4.75 36.43
C PRO A 65 5.31 3.95 36.55
N VAL A 66 5.19 2.88 35.75
CA VAL A 66 4.06 1.95 35.83
C VAL A 66 4.24 1.09 37.08
N ARG A 67 3.45 1.37 38.12
CA ARG A 67 3.40 0.54 39.33
C ARG A 67 2.37 -0.57 39.15
N VAL A 68 2.83 -1.81 39.20
CA VAL A 68 1.93 -2.99 39.25
C VAL A 68 1.66 -3.31 40.72
N SER A 69 0.39 -3.29 41.12
CA SER A 69 -0.04 -3.58 42.50
C SER A 69 -0.27 -5.07 42.79
N ASN A 70 -0.31 -5.91 41.74
CA ASN A 70 -0.83 -7.28 41.82
C ASN A 70 0.29 -8.34 41.79
N THR A 71 1.50 -7.95 42.18
CA THR A 71 2.69 -8.80 42.13
C THR A 71 2.93 -9.49 43.47
N SER A 72 2.85 -10.83 43.45
CA SER A 72 3.29 -11.69 44.54
C SER A 72 4.82 -11.69 44.67
N GLY A 73 5.34 -12.06 45.84
CA GLY A 73 6.78 -12.12 46.09
C GLY A 73 7.52 -13.10 45.17
N SER A 74 8.80 -12.85 44.88
CA SER A 74 9.57 -13.60 43.87
C SER A 74 9.77 -15.09 44.20
N SER A 75 9.71 -15.46 45.48
CA SER A 75 9.78 -16.84 45.95
C SER A 75 8.40 -17.43 46.30
N ALA A 76 7.32 -16.69 46.07
CA ALA A 76 5.97 -17.20 46.31
C ALA A 76 5.63 -18.29 45.28
N GLY A 77 4.93 -19.34 45.73
CA GLY A 77 4.43 -20.39 44.84
C GLY A 77 3.34 -19.89 43.90
N SER A 78 2.92 -20.74 42.95
CA SER A 78 1.87 -20.38 42.02
C SER A 78 0.50 -20.33 42.69
N GLY A 79 -0.19 -19.20 42.55
CA GLY A 79 -1.57 -19.00 42.99
C GLY A 79 -2.59 -19.47 41.94
N SER A 80 -3.83 -19.68 42.38
CA SER A 80 -4.94 -20.13 41.50
C SER A 80 -5.26 -19.15 40.35
N GLY A 81 -4.89 -17.87 40.49
CA GLY A 81 -5.10 -16.84 39.47
C GLY A 81 -3.96 -16.68 38.46
N ASP A 82 -2.79 -17.26 38.71
CA ASP A 82 -1.58 -17.01 37.90
C ASP A 82 -1.74 -17.55 36.47
N PHE A 83 -2.41 -18.69 36.33
CA PHE A 83 -2.71 -19.26 35.02
C PHE A 83 -3.50 -18.29 34.13
N HIS A 84 -4.53 -17.66 34.69
CA HIS A 84 -5.34 -16.71 33.94
C HIS A 84 -4.56 -15.42 33.62
N GLN A 85 -3.71 -14.94 34.54
CA GLN A 85 -2.84 -13.80 34.27
C GLN A 85 -1.87 -14.09 33.12
N TYR A 86 -1.19 -15.24 33.14
CA TYR A 86 -0.32 -15.67 32.05
C TYR A 86 -1.07 -15.76 30.71
N ARG A 87 -2.27 -16.37 30.71
CA ARG A 87 -3.08 -16.50 29.49
C ARG A 87 -3.42 -15.13 28.88
N GLN A 88 -3.82 -14.16 29.70
CA GLN A 88 -4.15 -12.82 29.21
C GLN A 88 -2.90 -12.06 28.74
N MET A 89 -1.80 -12.15 29.49
CA MET A 89 -0.52 -11.54 29.11
C MET A 89 0.00 -12.11 27.78
N ARG A 90 -0.04 -13.44 27.61
CA ARG A 90 0.38 -14.10 26.38
C ARG A 90 -0.45 -13.68 25.18
N ARG A 91 -1.78 -13.56 25.33
CA ARG A 91 -2.67 -13.06 24.26
C ARG A 91 -2.32 -11.63 23.89
N ARG A 92 -2.18 -10.75 24.88
CA ARG A 92 -1.77 -9.35 24.65
C ARG A 92 -0.43 -9.26 23.91
N GLU A 93 0.54 -10.10 24.27
CA GLU A 93 1.85 -10.09 23.62
C GLU A 93 1.81 -10.66 22.19
N GLN A 94 1.05 -11.74 21.97
CA GLN A 94 0.82 -12.28 20.62
C GLN A 94 0.14 -11.26 19.71
N ASP A 95 -0.89 -10.58 20.21
CA ASP A 95 -1.59 -9.52 19.47
C ASP A 95 -0.65 -8.35 19.17
N ARG A 96 0.22 -7.98 20.12
CA ARG A 96 1.24 -6.94 19.94
C ARG A 96 2.22 -7.30 18.82
N LEU A 97 2.76 -8.51 18.85
CA LEU A 97 3.69 -9.01 17.83
C LEU A 97 3.00 -9.08 16.46
N ALA A 98 1.78 -9.63 16.39
CA ALA A 98 1.03 -9.73 15.15
C ALA A 98 0.74 -8.36 14.50
N ARG A 99 0.43 -7.33 15.31
CA ARG A 99 0.25 -5.95 14.80
C ARG A 99 1.56 -5.37 14.25
N MET A 100 2.65 -5.55 14.98
CA MET A 100 3.97 -5.07 14.56
C MET A 100 4.41 -5.73 13.24
N ASP A 101 4.22 -7.04 13.10
CA ASP A 101 4.53 -7.79 11.89
C ASP A 101 3.67 -7.36 10.70
N ALA A 102 2.35 -7.18 10.92
CA ALA A 102 1.44 -6.71 9.87
C ALA A 102 1.81 -5.30 9.38
N ASP A 103 2.17 -4.39 10.28
CA ASP A 103 2.59 -3.03 9.90
C ASP A 103 3.94 -3.03 9.18
N TYR A 104 4.87 -3.89 9.58
CA TYR A 104 6.13 -4.08 8.87
C TYR A 104 5.92 -4.61 7.45
N GLN A 105 5.07 -5.64 7.28
CA GLN A 105 4.76 -6.20 5.97
C GLN A 105 4.11 -5.15 5.05
N LYS A 106 3.12 -4.40 5.55
CA LYS A 106 2.50 -3.30 4.78
C LYS A 106 3.52 -2.25 4.34
N ARG A 107 4.40 -1.81 5.24
CA ARG A 107 5.46 -0.82 4.91
C ARG A 107 6.42 -1.36 3.85
N LYS A 108 6.80 -2.63 3.96
CA LYS A 108 7.65 -3.30 2.99
C LYS A 108 6.98 -3.39 1.61
N GLU A 109 5.71 -3.80 1.56
CA GLU A 109 4.94 -3.91 0.31
C GLU A 109 4.77 -2.55 -0.37
N ILE A 110 4.47 -1.50 0.40
CA ILE A 110 4.36 -0.12 -0.12
C ILE A 110 5.71 0.34 -0.70
N ALA A 111 6.81 0.16 0.04
CA ALA A 111 8.14 0.55 -0.42
C ALA A 111 8.54 -0.21 -1.70
N GLU A 112 8.28 -1.53 -1.77
CA GLU A 112 8.54 -2.31 -2.98
C GLU A 112 7.67 -1.85 -4.16
N PHE A 113 6.41 -1.52 -3.92
CA PHE A 113 5.52 -1.02 -4.96
C PHE A 113 5.96 0.36 -5.48
N GLU A 114 6.35 1.26 -4.58
CA GLU A 114 6.86 2.59 -4.93
C GLU A 114 8.14 2.50 -5.75
N LEU A 115 9.10 1.66 -5.35
CA LEU A 115 10.32 1.41 -6.12
C LEU A 115 9.99 0.89 -7.53
N ARG A 116 9.15 -0.16 -7.65
CA ARG A 116 8.74 -0.69 -8.96
C ARG A 116 7.97 0.33 -9.81
N ARG A 117 7.22 1.24 -9.19
CA ARG A 117 6.51 2.32 -9.88
C ARG A 117 7.49 3.39 -10.37
N GLU A 118 8.42 3.81 -9.53
CA GLU A 118 9.45 4.78 -9.89
C GLU A 118 10.36 4.27 -11.00
N GLU A 119 10.78 3.00 -10.96
CA GLU A 119 11.59 2.40 -12.01
C GLU A 119 10.89 2.44 -13.37
N ARG A 120 9.60 2.08 -13.41
CA ARG A 120 8.78 2.15 -14.64
C ARG A 120 8.63 3.58 -15.15
N LEU A 121 8.42 4.54 -14.25
CA LEU A 121 8.32 5.96 -14.62
C LEU A 121 9.67 6.49 -15.13
N LYS A 122 10.77 6.21 -14.44
CA LYS A 122 12.14 6.57 -14.86
C LYS A 122 12.47 5.99 -16.23
N ALA A 123 12.16 4.72 -16.48
CA ALA A 123 12.37 4.09 -17.80
C ALA A 123 11.54 4.78 -18.91
N ALA A 124 10.29 5.15 -18.63
CA ALA A 124 9.47 5.89 -19.58
C ALA A 124 9.99 7.32 -19.82
N GLU A 125 10.42 8.01 -18.76
CA GLU A 125 11.04 9.34 -18.82
C GLU A 125 12.35 9.31 -19.60
N GLU A 126 13.20 8.31 -19.42
CA GLU A 126 14.44 8.14 -20.18
C GLU A 126 14.15 7.91 -21.68
N ARG A 127 13.20 7.02 -22.00
CA ARG A 127 12.78 6.78 -23.39
C ARG A 127 12.24 8.06 -24.03
N THR A 128 11.41 8.81 -23.31
CA THR A 128 10.83 10.07 -23.82
C THR A 128 11.87 11.20 -23.90
N ALA A 129 12.80 11.31 -22.95
CA ALA A 129 13.90 12.27 -22.95
C ALA A 129 14.87 12.02 -24.11
N LYS A 130 15.27 10.76 -24.35
CA LYS A 130 16.09 10.38 -25.52
C LYS A 130 15.41 10.80 -26.83
N LYS A 131 14.11 10.50 -26.99
CA LYS A 131 13.33 10.90 -28.18
C LYS A 131 13.20 12.43 -28.29
N ARG A 132 12.99 13.14 -27.17
CA ARG A 132 12.92 14.61 -27.11
C ARG A 132 14.25 15.26 -27.50
N LEU A 133 15.38 14.76 -27.00
CA LEU A 133 16.72 15.22 -27.36
C LEU A 133 17.00 15.02 -28.86
N LYS A 134 16.66 13.85 -29.43
CA LYS A 134 16.77 13.62 -30.89
C LYS A 134 15.97 14.64 -31.69
N ARG A 135 14.72 14.94 -31.29
CA ARG A 135 13.88 15.96 -31.95
C ARG A 135 14.45 17.37 -31.81
N GLN A 136 14.97 17.73 -30.64
CA GLN A 136 15.59 19.05 -30.41
C GLN A 136 16.85 19.25 -31.26
N LYS A 137 17.74 18.24 -31.35
CA LYS A 137 18.91 18.27 -32.23
C LYS A 137 18.51 18.46 -33.70
N LYS A 138 17.53 17.69 -34.20
CA LYS A 138 16.98 17.86 -35.56
C LYS A 138 16.40 19.27 -35.79
N LYS A 139 15.67 19.83 -34.80
CA LYS A 139 15.11 21.19 -34.88
C LYS A 139 16.21 22.26 -34.91
N GLN A 140 17.27 22.12 -34.11
CA GLN A 140 18.41 23.04 -34.10
C GLN A 140 19.17 22.99 -35.42
N GLN A 141 19.44 21.81 -35.98
CA GLN A 141 20.09 21.67 -37.29
C GLN A 141 19.27 22.31 -38.42
N LYS A 142 17.93 22.13 -38.42
CA LYS A 142 17.05 22.79 -39.41
C LYS A 142 17.10 24.32 -39.28
N LYS A 143 17.06 24.86 -38.07
CA LYS A 143 17.21 26.31 -37.82
C LYS A 143 18.57 26.84 -38.28
N ALA A 144 19.65 26.09 -38.02
CA ALA A 144 21.00 26.46 -38.46
C ALA A 144 21.14 26.43 -39.99
N LYS A 145 20.50 25.47 -40.68
CA LYS A 145 20.45 25.45 -42.15
C LYS A 145 19.63 26.63 -42.70
N GLN A 146 18.47 26.92 -42.13
CA GLN A 146 17.61 28.01 -42.61
C GLN A 146 18.26 29.41 -42.43
N THR A 147 18.96 29.61 -41.31
CA THR A 147 19.72 30.86 -41.06
C THR A 147 20.95 30.99 -41.96
N LYS A 148 21.61 29.89 -42.34
CA LYS A 148 22.69 29.92 -43.35
C LYS A 148 22.17 30.28 -44.75
N THR A 149 21.01 29.75 -45.15
CA THR A 149 20.41 30.07 -46.46
C THR A 149 19.83 31.47 -46.56
N SER A 150 19.57 32.15 -45.43
CA SER A 150 19.07 33.53 -45.43
C SER A 150 20.18 34.60 -45.39
N ASN A 151 21.45 34.22 -45.16
CA ASN A 151 22.55 35.17 -44.92
C ASN A 151 23.70 35.13 -45.95
N GLY A 152 23.64 34.33 -47.02
CA GLY A 152 24.68 34.31 -48.05
C GLY A 152 24.22 33.62 -49.32
N GLY A 153 24.30 34.34 -50.44
CA GLY A 153 23.87 33.89 -51.76
C GLY A 153 24.78 32.83 -52.41
N GLU A 154 24.15 32.11 -53.33
CA GLU A 154 24.67 31.33 -54.48
C GLU A 154 25.45 30.00 -54.31
N GLU A 155 25.00 29.08 -55.18
CA GLU A 155 25.50 27.80 -55.72
C GLU A 155 25.34 26.45 -54.96
N PRO A 156 24.76 25.40 -55.61
CA PRO A 156 24.42 24.12 -55.01
C PRO A 156 25.34 22.99 -55.47
N ASN A 157 26.31 22.57 -54.65
CA ASN A 157 26.93 21.25 -54.81
C ASN A 157 27.63 20.78 -53.53
N ARG A 158 27.03 19.83 -52.80
CA ARG A 158 27.74 18.70 -52.18
C ARG A 158 26.79 17.67 -51.54
N VAL A 159 26.52 16.62 -52.32
CA VAL A 159 26.59 15.19 -51.97
C VAL A 159 26.49 14.81 -50.48
N GLU A 160 25.40 14.08 -50.18
CA GLU A 160 25.30 12.86 -49.36
C GLU A 160 26.12 12.76 -48.06
N THR A 161 25.40 12.77 -46.94
CA THR A 161 25.54 11.76 -45.88
C THR A 161 24.21 11.72 -45.14
N SER A 162 23.27 11.01 -45.75
CA SER A 162 22.11 10.47 -45.05
C SER A 162 22.57 9.28 -44.24
N ASP A 163 23.27 9.56 -43.14
CA ASP A 163 23.55 8.60 -42.08
C ASP A 163 22.23 8.37 -41.32
N ASP A 164 21.30 7.68 -41.99
CA ASP A 164 20.12 7.07 -41.40
C ASP A 164 20.58 5.76 -40.79
N GLU A 165 21.31 5.87 -39.68
CA GLU A 165 21.56 4.75 -38.78
C GLU A 165 20.20 4.28 -38.24
N GLU A 166 19.70 3.28 -38.96
CA GLU A 166 18.59 2.40 -38.66
C GLU A 166 18.82 1.77 -37.28
N GLY A 167 18.40 2.50 -36.25
CA GLY A 167 18.37 2.00 -34.88
C GLY A 167 17.21 1.03 -34.69
N SER A 168 17.41 -0.19 -35.20
CA SER A 168 16.77 -1.47 -34.84
C SER A 168 15.79 -1.36 -33.68
N ASP A 169 14.49 -1.39 -34.00
CA ASP A 169 13.39 -1.63 -33.07
C ASP A 169 13.32 -3.15 -32.83
N GLY A 170 14.36 -3.69 -32.19
CA GLY A 170 14.50 -5.10 -31.85
C GLY A 170 13.89 -5.41 -30.48
N ASP A 171 12.76 -6.11 -30.53
CA ASP A 171 12.20 -7.01 -29.52
C ASP A 171 11.98 -6.50 -28.08
N ASP A 172 10.70 -6.30 -27.75
CA ASP A 172 10.17 -6.67 -26.43
C ASP A 172 8.88 -7.47 -26.61
N LYS A 173 9.03 -8.67 -27.19
CA LYS A 173 8.08 -9.78 -26.97
C LYS A 173 8.46 -10.51 -25.69
N SER A 174 8.11 -9.95 -24.54
CA SER A 174 7.96 -10.77 -23.34
C SER A 174 6.60 -11.47 -23.37
N LYS A 175 6.61 -12.68 -23.95
CA LYS A 175 5.60 -13.72 -23.74
C LYS A 175 5.68 -14.26 -22.31
N GLN A 176 4.51 -14.67 -21.81
CA GLN A 176 4.20 -15.48 -20.62
C GLN A 176 4.12 -14.75 -19.28
#